data_AF-A0A3L7PJV5-F1
#
_entry.id   AF-A0A3L7PJV5-F1
#
_cell.length_a   1.000
_cell.length_b   1.000
_cell.length_c   1.000
_cell.angle_alpha   90.00
_cell.angle_beta   90.00
_cell.angle_gamma   90.00
#
_symmetry.space_group_name_H-M   'P 1'
#
loop_
_entity.id
_entity.type
_entity.pdbx_description
1 polymer ?
#
loop_
_entity_poly.entity_id
_entity_poly.type
_entity_poly.pdbx_seq_one_letter_code
_entity_poly.pdbx_strand_id
1 'polypeptide(L)'
;EVWESVECLKGRGPEDLMEVSLELAAEMLLLGGVAATRDEALDQCRRSIADGSALERFRRVVAAQGGDPRVCDDPLGVLPKASVVGQFRAERSGFITELRAWAVGQASMLLGAGRARVDSVIDPSAGIVFLRTVGDRVNQGDVIAEIHVNPTHASMVTKALAMLVNATTIADAIPVKRTLIIERL
;
A
#
# COMPACT_ATOMS: atom_id res chain seq x y z
N GLU A 1 4.06 -1.16 3.37
CA GLU A 1 3.08 -2.26 3.29
C GLU A 1 2.69 -2.83 4.66
N VAL A 2 3.58 -3.47 5.44
CA VAL A 2 3.18 -4.08 6.75
C VAL A 2 2.44 -3.12 7.68
N TRP A 3 2.92 -1.87 7.80
CA TRP A 3 2.22 -0.82 8.53
C TRP A 3 0.79 -0.58 8.02
N GLU A 4 0.61 -0.43 6.71
CA GLU A 4 -0.69 -0.22 6.06
C GLU A 4 -1.62 -1.42 6.24
N SER A 5 -1.10 -2.65 6.22
CA SER A 5 -1.89 -3.85 6.54
C SER A 5 -2.40 -3.84 7.98
N VAL A 6 -1.59 -3.40 8.94
CA VAL A 6 -2.02 -3.22 10.33
C VAL A 6 -3.09 -2.12 10.43
N GLU A 7 -2.95 -1.03 9.67
CA GLU A 7 -3.96 0.04 9.62
C GLU A 7 -5.28 -0.43 8.98
N CYS A 8 -5.24 -1.28 7.95
CA CYS A 8 -6.42 -1.94 7.38
C CYS A 8 -7.15 -2.78 8.43
N LEU A 9 -6.41 -3.59 9.20
CA LEU A 9 -6.96 -4.41 10.28
C LEU A 9 -7.50 -3.58 11.46
N LYS A 10 -7.12 -2.30 11.56
CA LYS A 10 -7.70 -1.32 12.49
C LYS A 10 -8.89 -0.55 11.89
N GLY A 11 -9.29 -0.85 10.65
CA GLY A 11 -10.36 -0.14 9.94
C GLY A 11 -9.95 1.24 9.43
N ARG A 12 -8.64 1.52 9.30
CA ARG A 12 -8.05 2.80 8.89
C ARG A 12 -7.25 2.69 7.59
N GLY A 13 -7.48 1.62 6.83
CA GLY A 13 -6.81 1.37 5.56
C GLY A 13 -7.37 2.19 4.40
N PRO A 14 -6.65 2.25 3.26
CA PRO A 14 -7.15 2.80 2.01
C PRO A 14 -8.44 2.11 1.55
N GLU A 15 -9.40 2.87 1.01
CA GLU A 15 -10.71 2.36 0.60
C GLU A 15 -10.59 1.25 -0.47
N ASP A 16 -9.68 1.42 -1.42
CA ASP A 16 -9.44 0.47 -2.52
C ASP A 16 -8.87 -0.86 -2.02
N LEU A 17 -7.86 -0.80 -1.15
CA LEU A 17 -7.28 -2.00 -0.54
C LEU A 17 -8.29 -2.72 0.35
N MET A 18 -9.08 -1.96 1.13
CA MET A 18 -10.14 -2.51 1.97
C MET A 18 -11.22 -3.19 1.12
N GLU A 19 -11.67 -2.57 0.03
CA GLU A 19 -12.67 -3.14 -0.89
C GLU A 19 -12.20 -4.50 -1.42
N VAL A 20 -11.04 -4.55 -2.08
CA VAL A 20 -10.54 -5.80 -2.68
C VAL A 20 -10.29 -6.88 -1.62
N SER A 21 -9.75 -6.51 -0.46
CA SER A 21 -9.47 -7.47 0.62
C SER A 21 -10.73 -8.08 1.20
N LEU A 22 -11.78 -7.27 1.43
CA LEU A 22 -13.06 -7.74 1.96
C LEU A 22 -13.79 -8.63 0.96
N GLU A 23 -13.72 -8.30 -0.33
CA GLU A 23 -14.34 -9.10 -1.38
C GLU A 23 -13.70 -10.49 -1.48
N LEU A 24 -12.36 -10.56 -1.51
CA LEU A 24 -11.64 -11.83 -1.53
C LEU A 24 -11.92 -12.66 -0.26
N ALA A 25 -11.94 -12.02 0.91
CA ALA A 25 -12.27 -12.69 2.16
C ALA A 25 -13.70 -13.24 2.18
N ALA A 26 -14.67 -12.48 1.63
CA ALA A 26 -16.06 -12.92 1.54
C ALA A 26 -16.22 -14.16 0.65
N GLU A 27 -15.52 -14.22 -0.50
CA GLU A 27 -15.50 -15.41 -1.34
C GLU A 27 -14.91 -16.63 -0.60
N MET A 28 -13.87 -16.43 0.21
CA MET A 28 -13.30 -17.51 1.03
C MET A 28 -14.30 -18.03 2.07
N LEU A 29 -15.11 -17.16 2.70
CA LEU A 29 -16.13 -17.57 3.66
C LEU A 29 -17.26 -18.36 2.99
N LEU A 30 -17.66 -17.96 1.78
CA LEU A 30 -18.65 -18.68 0.98
C LEU A 30 -18.13 -20.07 0.58
N LEU A 31 -16.95 -20.14 -0.01
CA LEU A 31 -16.34 -21.40 -0.45
C LEU A 31 -16.06 -22.35 0.72
N GLY A 32 -15.75 -21.79 1.90
CA GLY A 32 -15.55 -22.55 3.13
C GLY A 32 -16.85 -22.98 3.82
N GLY A 33 -18.02 -22.58 3.31
CA GLY A 33 -19.31 -22.87 3.94
C GLY A 33 -19.53 -22.18 5.29
N VAL A 34 -18.79 -21.10 5.56
CA VAL A 34 -18.89 -20.32 6.81
C VAL A 34 -20.06 -19.33 6.74
N ALA A 35 -20.31 -18.78 5.55
CA ALA A 35 -21.44 -17.89 5.27
C ALA A 35 -22.31 -18.48 4.16
N ALA A 36 -23.63 -18.24 4.22
CA ALA A 36 -24.58 -18.73 3.22
C ALA A 36 -24.76 -17.75 2.05
N THR A 37 -24.48 -16.46 2.28
CA THR A 37 -24.61 -15.41 1.26
C THR A 37 -23.43 -14.44 1.30
N ARG A 38 -23.20 -13.77 0.18
CA ARG A 38 -22.12 -12.77 0.07
C ARG A 38 -22.31 -11.62 1.06
N ASP A 39 -23.54 -11.15 1.24
CA ASP A 39 -23.82 -10.04 2.16
C ASP A 39 -23.53 -10.44 3.60
N GLU A 40 -23.90 -11.66 4.00
CA GLU A 40 -23.52 -12.23 5.30
C GLU A 40 -21.99 -12.34 5.46
N ALA A 41 -21.30 -12.83 4.44
CA ALA A 41 -19.85 -12.95 4.44
C ALA A 41 -19.15 -11.59 4.61
N LEU A 42 -19.55 -10.58 3.84
CA LEU A 42 -19.02 -9.22 3.93
C LEU A 42 -19.29 -8.59 5.29
N ASP A 43 -20.50 -8.78 5.83
CA ASP A 43 -20.85 -8.31 7.17
C ASP A 43 -19.96 -8.96 8.24
N GLN A 44 -19.70 -10.25 8.14
CA GLN A 44 -18.80 -10.95 9.05
C GLN A 44 -17.36 -10.42 8.95
N CYS A 45 -16.84 -10.23 7.74
CA CYS A 45 -15.52 -9.63 7.51
C CYS A 45 -15.43 -8.23 8.13
N ARG A 46 -16.39 -7.34 7.86
CA ARG A 46 -16.42 -5.98 8.42
C ARG A 46 -16.51 -5.99 9.95
N ARG A 47 -17.35 -6.86 10.53
CA ARG A 47 -17.46 -7.00 11.99
C ARG A 47 -16.13 -7.41 12.62
N SER A 48 -15.42 -8.36 12.01
CA SER A 48 -14.11 -8.80 12.54
C SER A 48 -13.04 -7.71 12.59
N ILE A 49 -13.12 -6.73 11.68
CA ILE A 49 -12.26 -5.55 11.71
C ILE A 49 -12.76 -4.59 12.79
N ALA A 50 -14.06 -4.30 12.82
CA ALA A 50 -14.67 -3.34 13.74
C ALA A 50 -14.55 -3.75 15.22
N ASP A 51 -14.64 -5.05 15.53
CA ASP A 51 -14.50 -5.59 16.88
C ASP A 51 -13.03 -5.91 17.26
N GLY A 52 -12.09 -5.73 16.33
CA GLY A 52 -10.66 -5.95 16.54
C GLY A 52 -10.20 -7.41 16.52
N SER A 53 -11.11 -8.37 16.32
CA SER A 53 -10.77 -9.80 16.29
C SER A 53 -9.82 -10.16 15.13
N ALA A 54 -9.91 -9.48 13.99
CA ALA A 54 -9.01 -9.66 12.85
C ALA A 54 -7.57 -9.25 13.21
N LEU A 55 -7.39 -8.09 13.86
CA LEU A 55 -6.07 -7.62 14.32
C LEU A 55 -5.49 -8.54 15.39
N GLU A 56 -6.33 -9.01 16.32
CA GLU A 56 -5.91 -9.97 17.35
C GLU A 56 -5.49 -11.32 16.73
N ARG A 57 -6.18 -11.78 15.68
CA ARG A 57 -5.76 -12.97 14.94
C ARG A 57 -4.40 -12.76 14.28
N PHE A 58 -4.18 -11.60 13.65
CA PHE A 58 -2.89 -11.25 13.05
C PHE A 58 -1.77 -11.20 14.12
N ARG A 59 -2.03 -10.61 15.29
CA ARG A 59 -1.09 -10.59 16.43
C ARG A 59 -0.62 -12.00 16.81
N ARG A 60 -1.56 -12.96 16.88
CA ARG A 60 -1.24 -14.36 17.17
C ARG A 60 -0.41 -15.01 16.07
N VAL A 61 -0.69 -14.72 14.79
CA VAL A 61 0.10 -15.23 13.66
C VAL A 61 1.55 -14.71 13.73
N VAL A 62 1.73 -13.41 13.98
CA VAL A 62 3.06 -12.78 14.14
C VAL A 62 3.83 -13.47 15.27
N ALA A 63 3.23 -13.61 16.45
CA ALA A 63 3.88 -14.24 17.60
C ALA A 63 4.21 -15.73 17.34
N ALA A 64 3.30 -16.47 16.71
CA ALA A 64 3.50 -17.89 16.40
C ALA A 64 4.66 -18.14 15.42
N GLN A 65 5.01 -17.15 14.60
CA GLN A 65 6.13 -17.22 13.66
C GLN A 65 7.40 -16.54 14.19
N GLY A 66 7.42 -16.14 15.47
CA GLY A 66 8.59 -15.54 16.12
C GLY A 66 8.80 -14.04 15.85
N GLY A 67 7.80 -13.36 15.27
CA GLY A 67 7.82 -11.91 15.11
C GLY A 67 7.43 -11.17 16.40
N ASP A 68 7.65 -9.85 16.44
CA ASP A 68 7.28 -9.01 17.57
C ASP A 68 5.80 -8.56 17.46
N PRO A 69 4.89 -9.07 18.32
CA PRO A 69 3.46 -8.75 18.25
C PRO A 69 3.15 -7.28 18.51
N ARG A 70 4.08 -6.51 19.11
CA ARG A 70 3.92 -5.06 19.31
C ARG A 70 3.73 -4.29 17.99
N VAL A 71 4.08 -4.89 16.84
CA VAL A 71 3.80 -4.33 15.52
C VAL A 71 2.30 -4.04 15.30
N CYS A 72 1.42 -4.77 15.99
CA CYS A 72 -0.02 -4.55 15.91
C CYS A 72 -0.46 -3.27 16.65
N ASP A 73 0.27 -2.87 17.68
CA ASP A 73 -0.05 -1.74 18.55
C ASP A 73 0.70 -0.48 18.09
N ASP A 74 2.02 -0.60 17.97
CA ASP A 74 2.94 0.43 17.49
C ASP A 74 3.82 -0.10 16.34
N PRO A 75 3.26 -0.18 15.11
CA PRO A 75 4.00 -0.63 13.94
C PRO A 75 5.25 0.22 13.67
N LEU A 76 5.17 1.53 13.90
CA LEU A 76 6.31 2.43 13.65
C LEU A 76 7.39 2.30 14.72
N GLY A 77 7.11 1.80 15.92
CA GLY A 77 8.13 1.49 16.93
C GLY A 77 8.88 0.19 16.66
N VAL A 78 8.32 -0.71 15.84
CA VAL A 78 8.84 -2.07 15.61
C VAL A 78 9.48 -2.23 14.23
N LEU A 79 8.86 -1.65 13.19
CA LEU A 79 9.30 -1.85 11.81
C LEU A 79 10.59 -1.07 11.50
N PRO A 80 11.46 -1.61 10.63
CA PRO A 80 12.64 -0.90 10.12
C PRO A 80 12.26 0.44 9.48
N LYS A 81 13.09 1.48 9.68
CA LYS A 81 12.90 2.82 9.11
C LYS A 81 14.07 3.21 8.25
N ALA A 82 13.78 3.78 7.08
CA ALA A 82 14.81 4.38 6.25
C ALA A 82 15.41 5.59 6.97
N SER A 83 16.72 5.80 6.83
CA SER A 83 17.39 6.94 7.44
C SER A 83 17.16 8.25 6.67
N VAL A 84 16.69 8.17 5.42
CA VAL A 84 16.36 9.32 4.58
C VAL A 84 14.94 9.19 4.04
N VAL A 85 14.18 10.26 4.18
CA VAL A 85 12.85 10.41 3.57
C VAL A 85 12.88 11.61 2.64
N GLY A 86 12.89 11.34 1.33
CA GLY A 86 12.78 12.34 0.27
C GLY A 86 11.33 12.59 -0.14
N GLN A 87 11.12 13.52 -1.06
CA GLN A 87 9.79 13.88 -1.55
C GLN A 87 9.75 13.85 -3.08
N PHE A 88 8.68 13.25 -3.60
CA PHE A 88 8.28 13.36 -5.00
C PHE A 88 7.13 14.35 -5.10
N ARG A 89 7.29 15.39 -5.93
CA ARG A 89 6.39 16.55 -6.00
C ARG A 89 5.75 16.68 -7.38
N ALA A 90 4.55 17.26 -7.41
CA ALA A 90 3.80 17.51 -8.63
C ALA A 90 4.51 18.55 -9.53
N GLU A 91 4.72 18.21 -10.81
CA GLU A 91 5.36 19.12 -11.78
C GLU A 91 4.44 20.24 -12.27
N ARG A 92 3.12 20.04 -12.16
CA ARG A 92 2.06 21.00 -12.52
C ARG A 92 0.83 20.80 -11.65
N SER A 93 -0.06 21.79 -11.65
CA SER A 93 -1.39 21.68 -11.07
C SER A 93 -2.34 20.88 -11.96
N GLY A 94 -3.30 20.18 -11.34
CA GLY A 94 -4.34 19.39 -12.00
C GLY A 94 -4.87 18.26 -11.12
N PHE A 95 -5.37 17.20 -11.73
CA PHE A 95 -5.73 15.94 -11.09
C PHE A 95 -4.74 14.84 -11.48
N ILE A 96 -4.35 14.00 -10.53
CA ILE A 96 -3.60 12.78 -10.84
C ILE A 96 -4.56 11.84 -11.56
N THR A 97 -4.29 11.57 -12.84
CA THR A 97 -5.14 10.72 -13.69
C THR A 97 -4.56 9.32 -13.89
N GLU A 98 -3.26 9.16 -13.66
CA GLU A 98 -2.59 7.88 -13.80
C GLU A 98 -1.38 7.78 -12.88
N LEU A 99 -1.20 6.61 -12.29
CA LEU A 99 0.01 6.15 -11.63
C LEU A 99 0.35 4.76 -12.18
N ARG A 100 1.38 4.67 -13.03
CA ARG A 100 1.74 3.42 -13.72
C ARG A 100 2.44 2.45 -12.77
N ALA A 101 1.67 1.52 -12.21
CA ALA A 101 2.11 0.57 -11.18
C ALA A 101 3.44 -0.15 -11.50
N TRP A 102 3.65 -0.60 -12.74
CA TRP A 102 4.91 -1.25 -13.14
C TRP A 102 6.14 -0.34 -12.99
N ALA A 103 6.02 0.93 -13.42
CA ALA A 103 7.11 1.88 -13.30
C ALA A 103 7.36 2.29 -11.85
N VAL A 104 6.28 2.43 -11.05
CA VAL A 104 6.35 2.65 -9.60
C VAL A 104 7.05 1.49 -8.89
N GLY A 105 6.69 0.25 -9.20
CA GLY A 105 7.31 -0.95 -8.62
C GLY A 105 8.81 -1.04 -8.94
N GLN A 106 9.20 -0.74 -10.17
CA GLN A 106 10.61 -0.65 -10.54
C GLN A 106 11.35 0.49 -9.84
N ALA A 107 10.71 1.66 -9.69
CA ALA A 107 11.29 2.75 -8.92
C ALA A 107 11.52 2.34 -7.45
N SER A 108 10.54 1.67 -6.83
CA SER A 108 10.65 1.13 -5.47
C SER A 108 11.78 0.09 -5.35
N MET A 109 11.92 -0.81 -6.33
CA MET A 109 13.03 -1.76 -6.41
C MET A 109 14.40 -1.05 -6.47
N LEU A 110 14.53 0.02 -7.26
CA LEU A 110 15.77 0.81 -7.34
C LEU A 110 16.15 1.47 -5.99
N LEU A 111 15.16 1.77 -5.15
CA LEU A 111 15.37 2.32 -3.80
C LEU A 111 15.81 1.27 -2.77
N GLY A 112 15.74 -0.03 -3.12
CA GLY A 112 16.13 -1.14 -2.24
C GLY A 112 14.96 -2.05 -1.85
N ALA A 113 13.72 -1.69 -2.16
CA ALA A 113 12.52 -2.44 -1.75
C ALA A 113 12.27 -3.73 -2.57
N GLY A 114 13.23 -4.14 -3.40
CA GLY A 114 13.08 -5.30 -4.27
C GLY A 114 14.41 -5.86 -4.75
N ARG A 115 14.33 -7.00 -5.44
CA ARG A 115 15.50 -7.70 -5.96
C ARG A 115 15.71 -7.41 -7.44
N ALA A 116 16.85 -6.81 -7.78
CA ALA A 116 17.29 -6.72 -9.17
C ALA A 116 17.83 -8.07 -9.68
N ARG A 117 18.36 -8.90 -8.77
CA ARG A 117 18.85 -10.27 -9.01
C ARG A 117 18.45 -11.18 -7.85
N VAL A 118 18.42 -12.48 -8.08
CA VAL A 118 17.99 -13.49 -7.07
C VAL A 118 18.77 -13.36 -5.76
N ASP A 119 20.06 -13.04 -5.83
CA ASP A 119 20.98 -12.89 -4.69
C ASP A 119 20.95 -11.50 -4.03
N SER A 120 20.15 -10.56 -4.55
CA SER A 120 20.05 -9.22 -3.97
C SER A 120 19.41 -9.26 -2.58
N VAL A 121 20.02 -8.54 -1.64
CA VAL A 121 19.46 -8.28 -0.32
C VAL A 121 18.44 -7.16 -0.43
N ILE A 122 17.24 -7.38 0.10
CA ILE A 122 16.18 -6.37 0.15
C ILE A 122 16.43 -5.48 1.36
N ASP A 123 16.23 -4.18 1.19
CA ASP A 123 16.08 -3.23 2.28
C ASP A 123 14.59 -3.13 2.68
N PRO A 124 14.18 -3.72 3.82
CA PRO A 124 12.78 -3.74 4.23
C PRO A 124 12.26 -2.36 4.68
N SER A 125 13.15 -1.37 4.82
CA SER A 125 12.80 -0.01 5.22
C SER A 125 12.65 0.95 4.04
N ALA A 126 13.13 0.55 2.87
CA ALA A 126 13.02 1.33 1.64
C ALA A 126 11.63 1.18 1.01
N GLY A 127 11.18 2.20 0.29
CA GLY A 127 9.90 2.15 -0.40
C GLY A 127 9.36 3.52 -0.78
N ILE A 128 8.11 3.53 -1.22
CA ILE A 128 7.38 4.72 -1.66
C ILE A 128 6.04 4.75 -0.93
N VAL A 129 5.72 5.87 -0.29
CA VAL A 129 4.44 6.08 0.39
C VAL A 129 3.70 7.20 -0.33
N PHE A 130 2.59 6.88 -0.99
CA PHE A 130 1.78 7.88 -1.67
C PHE A 130 0.91 8.65 -0.67
N LEU A 131 1.01 9.98 -0.73
CA LEU A 131 0.16 10.91 0.01
C LEU A 131 -1.00 11.43 -0.86
N ARG A 132 -0.86 11.30 -2.18
CA ARG A 132 -1.87 11.61 -3.19
C ARG A 132 -1.91 10.47 -4.20
N THR A 133 -3.12 10.10 -4.63
CA THR A 133 -3.37 9.00 -5.57
C THR A 133 -4.23 9.46 -6.74
N VAL A 134 -4.53 8.54 -7.66
CA VAL A 134 -5.41 8.80 -8.81
C VAL A 134 -6.77 9.34 -8.34
N GLY A 135 -7.20 10.44 -8.93
CA GLY A 135 -8.42 11.17 -8.55
C GLY A 135 -8.15 12.39 -7.68
N ASP A 136 -7.01 12.46 -7.00
CA ASP A 136 -6.68 13.61 -6.16
C ASP A 136 -6.29 14.84 -6.98
N ARG A 137 -6.74 16.00 -6.50
CA ARG A 137 -6.29 17.31 -7.00
C ARG A 137 -4.95 17.68 -6.35
N VAL A 138 -4.03 18.17 -7.16
CA VAL A 138 -2.71 18.67 -6.74
C VAL A 138 -2.42 20.03 -7.35
N ASN A 139 -1.70 20.87 -6.63
CA ASN A 139 -1.06 22.06 -7.16
C ASN A 139 0.40 21.76 -7.51
N GLN A 140 0.99 22.54 -8.41
CA GLN A 140 2.42 22.48 -8.69
C GLN A 140 3.22 22.60 -7.38
N GLY A 141 4.15 21.67 -7.17
CA GLY A 141 4.98 21.60 -5.98
C GLY A 141 4.39 20.82 -4.81
N ASP A 142 3.10 20.45 -4.83
CA ASP A 142 2.51 19.58 -3.80
C ASP A 142 3.25 18.24 -3.72
N VAL A 143 3.40 17.69 -2.52
CA VAL A 143 4.01 16.38 -2.32
C VAL A 143 3.02 15.28 -2.71
N ILE A 144 3.39 14.46 -3.69
CA ILE A 144 2.61 13.31 -4.14
C ILE A 144 2.99 12.07 -3.33
N ALA A 145 4.28 11.85 -3.10
CA ALA A 145 4.77 10.69 -2.37
C ALA A 145 6.04 10.99 -1.57
N GLU A 146 6.22 10.23 -0.49
CA GLU A 146 7.46 10.16 0.26
C GLU A 146 8.33 9.02 -0.28
N ILE A 147 9.63 9.27 -0.33
CA ILE A 147 10.65 8.36 -0.86
C ILE A 147 11.53 7.91 0.29
N HIS A 148 11.32 6.69 0.77
CA HIS A 148 12.04 6.10 1.89
C HIS A 148 13.26 5.35 1.34
N VAL A 149 14.47 5.78 1.71
CA VAL A 149 15.73 5.24 1.16
C VAL A 149 16.87 5.31 2.17
N ASN A 150 17.77 4.32 2.12
CA ASN A 150 19.02 4.34 2.89
C ASN A 150 20.22 4.76 2.01
N PRO A 151 21.33 5.25 2.62
CA PRO A 151 22.48 5.76 1.88
C PRO A 151 23.12 4.75 0.91
N THR A 152 22.97 3.46 1.19
CA THR A 152 23.39 2.35 0.33
C THR A 152 22.73 2.39 -1.06
N HIS A 153 21.57 3.01 -1.19
CA HIS A 153 20.79 3.14 -2.43
C HIS A 153 20.74 4.58 -2.98
N ALA A 154 21.48 5.51 -2.38
CA ALA A 154 21.42 6.94 -2.73
C ALA A 154 21.70 7.23 -4.22
N SER A 155 22.61 6.47 -4.84
CA SER A 155 22.98 6.63 -6.26
C SER A 155 21.83 6.33 -7.23
N MET A 156 20.80 5.59 -6.79
CA MET A 156 19.65 5.21 -7.61
C MET A 156 18.46 6.16 -7.47
N VAL A 157 18.47 7.06 -6.49
CA VAL A 157 17.34 7.97 -6.19
C VAL A 157 16.95 8.82 -7.39
N THR A 158 17.92 9.43 -8.08
CA THR A 158 17.65 10.25 -9.27
C THR A 158 16.94 9.46 -10.37
N LYS A 159 17.36 8.20 -10.57
CA LYS A 159 16.74 7.31 -11.56
C LYS A 159 15.32 6.92 -11.14
N ALA A 160 15.11 6.60 -9.87
CA ALA A 160 13.79 6.28 -9.32
C ALA A 160 12.82 7.46 -9.47
N LEU A 161 13.25 8.68 -9.15
CA LEU A 161 12.43 9.90 -9.32
C LEU A 161 12.07 10.14 -10.79
N ALA A 162 13.01 9.96 -11.72
CA ALA A 162 12.71 10.06 -13.15
C ALA A 162 11.69 9.01 -13.62
N MET A 163 11.71 7.81 -13.04
CA MET A 163 10.69 6.79 -13.32
C MET A 163 9.33 7.20 -12.75
N LEU A 164 9.27 7.82 -11.57
CA LEU A 164 8.02 8.32 -10.98
C LEU A 164 7.41 9.47 -11.78
N VAL A 165 8.24 10.39 -12.29
CA VAL A 165 7.79 11.42 -13.24
C VAL A 165 7.10 10.76 -14.45
N ASN A 166 7.78 9.82 -15.11
CA ASN A 166 7.23 9.11 -16.27
C ASN A 166 6.04 8.18 -15.95
N ALA A 167 5.85 7.85 -14.67
CA ALA A 167 4.74 7.03 -14.20
C ALA A 167 3.49 7.85 -13.85
N THR A 168 3.61 9.17 -13.70
CA THR A 168 2.57 10.03 -13.14
C THR A 168 2.01 10.96 -14.21
N THR A 169 0.70 10.88 -14.46
CA THR A 169 0.01 11.76 -15.40
C THR A 169 -0.88 12.74 -14.64
N ILE A 170 -0.65 14.06 -14.83
CA ILE A 170 -1.48 15.13 -14.26
C ILE A 170 -2.21 15.88 -15.38
N ALA A 171 -3.54 15.93 -15.31
CA ALA A 171 -4.39 16.57 -16.31
C ALA A 171 -5.44 17.49 -15.67
N ASP A 172 -6.07 18.35 -16.46
CA ASP A 172 -7.03 19.34 -15.95
C ASP A 172 -8.40 18.73 -15.61
N ALA A 173 -8.75 17.61 -16.23
CA ALA A 173 -10.02 16.91 -16.00
C ALA A 173 -9.87 15.81 -14.93
N ILE A 174 -10.89 15.67 -14.09
CA ILE A 174 -10.98 14.58 -13.11
C ILE A 174 -11.08 13.23 -13.84
N PRO A 175 -10.28 12.21 -13.45
CA PRO A 175 -10.40 10.90 -14.08
C PRO A 175 -11.72 10.22 -13.70
N VAL A 176 -12.24 9.38 -14.58
CA VAL A 176 -13.40 8.52 -14.26
C VAL A 176 -12.96 7.47 -13.23
N LYS A 177 -13.69 7.37 -12.11
CA LYS A 177 -13.45 6.31 -11.10
C LYS A 177 -13.63 4.96 -11.77
N ARG A 178 -12.60 4.11 -11.70
CA ARG A 178 -12.64 2.74 -12.24
C ARG A 178 -13.21 1.80 -11.20
N THR A 179 -14.00 0.82 -11.65
CA THR A 179 -14.44 -0.28 -10.79
C THR A 179 -13.25 -1.20 -10.48
N LEU A 180 -13.04 -1.52 -9.21
CA LEU A 180 -11.94 -2.41 -8.79
C LEU A 180 -12.28 -3.89 -9.05
N ILE A 181 -13.49 -4.31 -8.70
CA ILE A 181 -13.97 -5.66 -8.97
C ILE A 181 -14.71 -5.70 -10.31
N ILE A 182 -14.03 -6.17 -11.35
CA ILE A 182 -14.57 -6.19 -12.72
C ILE A 182 -15.57 -7.33 -12.91
N GLU A 183 -15.21 -8.53 -12.45
CA GLU A 183 -16.03 -9.73 -12.58
C GLU A 183 -15.76 -10.71 -11.44
N ARG A 184 -16.69 -11.67 -11.26
CA ARG A 184 -16.55 -12.84 -10.39
C ARG A 184 -16.87 -14.06 -11.24
N LEU A 185 -15.98 -15.05 -11.24
CA LEU A 185 -16.02 -16.22 -12.13
C LEU A 185 -16.43 -17.47 -11.37
#